data_AF-A0A967G0P4-F1
#
_entry.id   AF-A0A967G0P4-F1
#
_cell.length_a   1.000
_cell.length_b   1.000
_cell.length_c   1.000
_cell.angle_alpha   90.00
_cell.angle_beta   90.00
_cell.angle_gamma   90.00
#
_symmetry.space_group_name_H-M   'P 1'
#
loop_
_entity.id
_entity.type
_entity.pdbx_description
1 polymer ?
#
loop_
_entity_poly.entity_id
_entity_poly.type
_entity_poly.pdbx_seq_one_letter_code
_entity_poly.pdbx_strand_id
1 'polypeptide(L)'
;PGGTFLLLLSWIILKNNKRVNTREKIIIGFVVGVLTAFQLYFSTWVIGAIVSFAANEWYSNKEITGVIKTSFIIGFSSLAGFFIITLPIYKNLPEFFSFVLELATHEGLYGNGREGFTSPQRYLGNLFIYSKILPYLFLTILCLIIALHFLIFIKNWKINPGIKAFTLGIFIQIFIAVSIILKHPMQIYFLSIAAMAPMLFAILIHIIDKNGDKVKEKFIINTKNNSIGLNQISIISIFFIMMILFGINFQTAVNNHILRMERISEDLSTINRTLSAYSEQRSTRPEKINLLWTYETYSPCYARWYGNDYADLAFTTELAQICKNNLHVNLWTGQILTDNGWESPNEYVWDIIVLKAGIVNFLPKVLEYGNFIEIGDTDIAVIVPPNAPLDFVHYID
;
A
#
# COMPACT_ATOMS: atom_id res chain seq x y z
N PRO A 1 -8.18 -2.27 8.10
CA PRO A 1 -8.77 -2.96 9.27
C PRO A 1 -9.45 -4.29 8.92
N GLY A 2 -10.26 -4.35 7.85
CA GLY A 2 -11.00 -5.56 7.45
C GLY A 2 -10.11 -6.80 7.25
N GLY A 3 -8.94 -6.61 6.63
CA GLY A 3 -7.92 -7.65 6.55
C GLY A 3 -7.54 -8.19 7.93
N THR A 4 -6.93 -7.40 8.82
CA THR A 4 -6.45 -7.90 10.12
C THR A 4 -7.54 -8.63 10.91
N PHE A 5 -8.79 -8.18 10.84
CA PHE A 5 -9.94 -8.86 11.42
C PHE A 5 -10.19 -10.26 10.83
N LEU A 6 -10.10 -10.41 9.50
CA LEU A 6 -10.18 -11.70 8.83
C LEU A 6 -9.05 -12.67 9.23
N LEU A 7 -7.82 -12.18 9.41
CA LEU A 7 -6.73 -13.01 9.95
C LEU A 7 -7.03 -13.46 11.38
N LEU A 8 -7.51 -12.57 12.23
CA LEU A 8 -7.92 -12.88 13.59
C LEU A 8 -9.02 -13.94 13.62
N LEU A 9 -10.06 -13.78 12.79
CA LEU A 9 -11.14 -14.76 12.67
C LEU A 9 -10.62 -16.13 12.19
N SER A 10 -9.78 -16.14 11.15
CA SER A 10 -9.15 -17.36 10.64
C SER A 10 -8.31 -18.05 11.71
N TRP A 11 -7.55 -17.29 12.50
CA TRP A 11 -6.77 -17.81 13.62
C TRP A 11 -7.66 -18.44 14.68
N ILE A 12 -8.75 -17.77 15.09
CA ILE A 12 -9.69 -18.28 16.10
C ILE A 12 -10.30 -19.61 15.65
N ILE A 13 -10.77 -19.68 14.40
CA ILE A 13 -11.38 -20.90 13.82
C ILE A 13 -10.36 -22.04 13.81
N LEU A 14 -9.17 -21.81 13.26
CA LEU A 14 -8.15 -22.85 13.13
C LEU A 14 -7.56 -23.29 14.47
N LYS A 15 -7.40 -22.37 15.42
CA LYS A 15 -6.87 -22.66 16.76
C LYS A 15 -7.80 -23.61 17.54
N ASN A 16 -9.11 -23.41 17.44
CA ASN A 16 -10.08 -24.12 18.26
C ASN A 16 -10.52 -25.46 17.64
N ASN A 17 -10.51 -25.57 16.31
CA ASN A 17 -11.10 -26.70 15.60
C ASN A 17 -10.05 -27.59 14.94
N LYS A 18 -10.00 -28.87 15.35
CA LYS A 18 -9.22 -29.89 14.61
C LYS A 18 -9.75 -30.07 13.18
N ARG A 19 -11.07 -29.97 13.00
CA ARG A 19 -11.75 -30.01 11.71
C ARG A 19 -12.64 -28.78 11.59
N VAL A 20 -12.37 -27.97 10.58
CA VAL A 20 -13.16 -26.76 10.29
C VAL A 20 -14.42 -27.18 9.55
N ASN A 21 -15.56 -26.66 9.95
CA ASN A 21 -16.82 -27.00 9.30
C ASN A 21 -16.90 -26.38 7.90
N THR A 22 -17.73 -26.95 7.01
CA THR A 22 -17.81 -26.46 5.62
C THR A 22 -18.37 -25.03 5.55
N ARG A 23 -19.26 -24.64 6.47
CA ARG A 23 -19.86 -23.31 6.52
C ARG A 23 -18.82 -22.22 6.82
N GLU A 24 -17.92 -22.46 7.78
CA GLU A 24 -16.80 -21.60 8.14
C GLU A 24 -15.87 -21.40 6.96
N LYS A 25 -15.54 -22.46 6.22
CA LYS A 25 -14.72 -22.38 4.99
C LYS A 25 -15.38 -21.51 3.92
N ILE A 26 -16.69 -21.68 3.70
CA ILE A 26 -17.46 -20.87 2.75
C ILE A 26 -17.47 -19.40 3.18
N ILE A 27 -17.79 -19.11 4.45
CA ILE A 27 -17.83 -17.74 4.97
C ILE A 27 -16.46 -17.08 4.86
N ILE A 28 -15.38 -17.76 5.27
CA ILE A 28 -14.02 -17.23 5.15
C ILE A 28 -13.69 -16.95 3.69
N GLY A 29 -13.87 -17.92 2.78
CA GLY A 29 -13.61 -17.71 1.36
C GLY A 29 -14.40 -16.52 0.82
N PHE A 30 -15.71 -16.49 1.05
CA PHE A 30 -16.58 -15.39 0.62
C PHE A 30 -16.08 -14.03 1.12
N VAL A 31 -15.78 -13.89 2.42
CA VAL A 31 -15.28 -12.63 3.00
C VAL A 31 -13.92 -12.24 2.43
N VAL A 32 -13.00 -13.18 2.18
CA VAL A 32 -11.72 -12.88 1.52
C VAL A 32 -11.96 -12.40 0.09
N GLY A 33 -12.91 -13.00 -0.63
CA GLY A 33 -13.33 -12.57 -1.96
C GLY A 33 -13.88 -11.16 -1.99
N VAL A 34 -14.77 -10.83 -1.05
CA VAL A 34 -15.31 -9.48 -0.84
C VAL A 34 -14.19 -8.47 -0.61
N LEU A 35 -13.25 -8.76 0.28
CA LEU A 35 -12.11 -7.87 0.53
C LEU A 35 -11.22 -7.71 -0.71
N THR A 36 -11.02 -8.78 -1.48
CA THR A 36 -10.27 -8.75 -2.75
C THR A 36 -10.90 -7.81 -3.78
N ALA A 37 -12.23 -7.72 -3.82
CA ALA A 37 -12.94 -6.79 -4.71
C ALA A 37 -12.66 -5.32 -4.38
N PHE A 38 -12.46 -4.99 -3.10
CA PHE A 38 -12.11 -3.62 -2.70
C PHE A 38 -10.63 -3.28 -2.93
N GLN A 39 -9.74 -4.28 -2.84
CA GLN A 39 -8.32 -4.02 -3.01
C GLN A 39 -7.56 -5.23 -3.55
N LEU A 40 -6.93 -5.07 -4.71
CA LEU A 40 -6.31 -6.18 -5.46
C LEU A 40 -5.24 -6.93 -4.66
N TYR A 41 -4.48 -6.27 -3.78
CA TYR A 41 -3.45 -6.97 -2.99
C TYR A 41 -4.03 -7.97 -1.97
N PHE A 42 -5.34 -7.88 -1.63
CA PHE A 42 -6.02 -8.91 -0.84
C PHE A 42 -6.19 -10.22 -1.60
N SER A 43 -5.89 -10.28 -2.90
CA SER A 43 -5.76 -11.56 -3.63
C SER A 43 -4.74 -12.50 -2.97
N THR A 44 -3.66 -11.96 -2.41
CA THR A 44 -2.65 -12.75 -1.66
C THR A 44 -3.24 -13.41 -0.41
N TRP A 45 -4.31 -12.84 0.14
CA TRP A 45 -5.02 -13.37 1.29
C TRP A 45 -5.89 -14.55 0.94
N VAL A 46 -6.40 -14.62 -0.30
CA VAL A 46 -7.09 -15.82 -0.80
C VAL A 46 -6.11 -16.99 -0.77
N ILE A 47 -4.88 -16.78 -1.23
CA ILE A 47 -3.83 -17.80 -1.22
C ILE A 47 -3.46 -18.18 0.23
N GLY A 48 -3.26 -17.18 1.09
CA GLY A 48 -2.99 -17.40 2.52
C GLY A 48 -4.08 -18.23 3.20
N ALA A 49 -5.35 -17.90 2.99
CA ALA A 49 -6.49 -18.63 3.53
C ALA A 49 -6.56 -20.07 2.97
N ILE A 50 -6.41 -20.25 1.66
CA ILE A 50 -6.37 -21.59 1.05
C ILE A 50 -5.27 -22.42 1.70
N VAL A 51 -4.04 -21.92 1.78
CA VAL A 51 -2.91 -22.64 2.38
C VAL A 51 -3.15 -22.94 3.85
N SER A 52 -3.64 -21.96 4.64
CA SER A 52 -3.91 -22.17 6.06
C SER A 52 -4.94 -23.27 6.32
N PHE A 53 -6.06 -23.25 5.62
CA PHE A 53 -7.12 -24.24 5.87
C PHE A 53 -6.81 -25.60 5.24
N ALA A 54 -6.17 -25.63 4.07
CA ALA A 54 -5.72 -26.86 3.43
C ALA A 54 -4.61 -27.55 4.23
N ALA A 55 -3.64 -26.80 4.74
CA ALA A 55 -2.60 -27.33 5.63
C ALA A 55 -3.18 -27.84 6.96
N ASN A 56 -4.27 -27.24 7.46
CA ASN A 56 -4.94 -27.74 8.65
C ASN A 56 -5.58 -29.11 8.42
N GLU A 57 -6.24 -29.33 7.27
CA GLU A 57 -6.75 -30.66 6.90
C GLU A 57 -5.62 -31.68 6.80
N TRP A 58 -4.49 -31.28 6.18
CA TRP A 58 -3.31 -32.14 6.09
C TRP A 58 -2.75 -32.50 7.47
N TYR A 59 -2.53 -31.52 8.35
CA TYR A 59 -1.95 -31.77 9.67
C TYR A 59 -2.89 -32.51 10.63
N SER A 60 -4.21 -32.34 10.49
CA SER A 60 -5.20 -32.97 11.37
C SER A 60 -5.61 -34.37 10.90
N ASN A 61 -5.76 -34.61 9.59
CA ASN A 61 -6.32 -35.85 9.05
C ASN A 61 -5.34 -36.62 8.14
N LYS A 62 -4.30 -35.96 7.60
CA LYS A 62 -3.37 -36.52 6.60
C LYS A 62 -4.04 -37.02 5.31
N GLU A 63 -5.23 -36.52 4.99
CA GLU A 63 -6.00 -36.91 3.80
C GLU A 63 -5.88 -35.85 2.70
N ILE A 64 -5.29 -36.22 1.56
CA ILE A 64 -5.13 -35.32 0.39
C ILE A 64 -6.48 -34.86 -0.19
N THR A 65 -7.51 -35.71 -0.11
CA THR A 65 -8.86 -35.39 -0.59
C THR A 65 -9.48 -34.23 0.20
N GLY A 66 -9.25 -34.18 1.51
CA GLY A 66 -9.68 -33.09 2.39
C GLY A 66 -8.97 -31.77 2.05
N VAL A 67 -7.68 -31.83 1.71
CA VAL A 67 -6.88 -30.68 1.23
C VAL A 67 -7.49 -30.11 -0.04
N ILE A 68 -7.67 -30.93 -1.07
CA ILE A 68 -8.23 -30.52 -2.38
C ILE A 68 -9.63 -29.93 -2.20
N LYS A 69 -10.51 -30.62 -1.46
CA LYS A 69 -11.87 -30.17 -1.20
C LYS A 69 -11.89 -28.81 -0.49
N THR A 70 -11.03 -28.61 0.49
CA THR A 70 -10.95 -27.36 1.26
C THR A 70 -10.43 -26.20 0.40
N SER A 71 -9.38 -26.43 -0.38
CA SER A 71 -8.88 -25.45 -1.35
C SER A 71 -9.96 -25.04 -2.34
N PHE A 72 -10.71 -26.01 -2.88
CA PHE A 72 -11.80 -25.74 -3.81
C PHE A 72 -12.94 -24.93 -3.18
N ILE A 73 -13.39 -25.31 -1.97
CA ILE A 73 -14.46 -24.59 -1.26
C ILE A 73 -14.07 -23.13 -1.01
N ILE A 74 -12.88 -22.88 -0.48
CA ILE A 74 -12.43 -21.52 -0.17
C ILE A 74 -12.23 -20.73 -1.47
N GLY A 75 -11.52 -21.29 -2.44
CA GLY A 75 -11.27 -20.63 -3.73
C GLY A 75 -12.56 -20.26 -4.46
N PHE A 76 -13.51 -21.19 -4.58
CA PHE A 76 -14.79 -20.93 -5.24
C PHE A 76 -15.65 -19.92 -4.46
N SER A 77 -15.67 -20.00 -3.12
CA SER A 77 -16.39 -19.03 -2.30
C SER A 77 -15.77 -17.63 -2.40
N SER A 78 -14.44 -17.52 -2.49
CA SER A 78 -13.75 -16.26 -2.75
C SER A 78 -14.10 -15.68 -4.11
N LEU A 79 -14.15 -16.49 -5.17
CA LEU A 79 -14.62 -16.05 -6.48
C LEU A 79 -16.06 -15.54 -6.41
N ALA A 80 -16.96 -16.27 -5.75
CA ALA A 80 -18.35 -15.85 -5.57
C ALA A 80 -18.45 -14.51 -4.83
N GLY A 81 -17.70 -14.32 -3.73
CA GLY A 81 -17.64 -13.06 -3.00
C GLY A 81 -17.12 -11.90 -3.84
N PHE A 82 -16.07 -12.13 -4.63
CA PHE A 82 -15.51 -11.13 -5.55
C PHE A 82 -16.55 -10.70 -6.60
N PHE A 83 -17.16 -11.67 -7.30
CA PHE A 83 -18.10 -11.37 -8.39
C PHE A 83 -19.42 -10.76 -7.90
N ILE A 84 -19.92 -11.16 -6.72
CA ILE A 84 -21.13 -10.55 -6.14
C ILE A 84 -20.91 -9.07 -5.82
N ILE A 85 -19.75 -8.71 -5.24
CA ILE A 85 -19.45 -7.32 -4.89
C ILE A 85 -19.13 -6.46 -6.11
N THR A 86 -18.50 -7.04 -7.13
CA THR A 86 -18.16 -6.33 -8.37
C THR A 86 -19.29 -6.32 -9.41
N LEU A 87 -20.43 -6.96 -9.12
CA LEU A 87 -21.59 -6.99 -10.01
C LEU A 87 -22.07 -5.59 -10.45
N PRO A 88 -22.09 -4.55 -9.59
CA PRO A 88 -22.50 -3.20 -10.01
C PRO A 88 -21.59 -2.59 -11.09
N ILE A 89 -20.33 -3.03 -11.19
CA ILE A 89 -19.33 -2.55 -12.14
C ILE A 89 -18.98 -3.60 -13.21
N TYR A 90 -19.88 -4.56 -13.48
CA TYR A 90 -19.58 -5.72 -14.34
C TYR A 90 -19.08 -5.34 -15.74
N LYS A 91 -19.51 -4.19 -16.27
CA LYS A 91 -19.08 -3.67 -17.57
C LYS A 91 -17.59 -3.33 -17.62
N ASN A 92 -16.99 -2.98 -16.48
CA ASN A 92 -15.58 -2.61 -16.35
C ASN A 92 -14.69 -3.83 -15.99
N LEU A 93 -15.28 -5.01 -15.75
CA LEU A 93 -14.52 -6.21 -15.41
C LEU A 93 -13.53 -6.65 -16.51
N PRO A 94 -13.86 -6.60 -17.82
CA PRO A 94 -12.89 -6.95 -18.86
C PRO A 94 -11.64 -6.07 -18.83
N GLU A 95 -11.81 -4.75 -18.68
CA GLU A 95 -10.71 -3.79 -18.54
C GLU A 95 -9.90 -4.06 -17.28
N PHE A 96 -10.56 -4.29 -16.14
CA PHE A 96 -9.91 -4.68 -14.91
C PHE A 96 -9.07 -5.96 -15.07
N PHE A 97 -9.58 -6.99 -15.75
CA PHE A 97 -8.82 -8.22 -15.98
C PHE A 97 -7.66 -8.02 -16.97
N SER A 98 -7.81 -7.15 -17.98
CA SER A 98 -6.69 -6.74 -18.83
C SER A 98 -5.60 -6.08 -17.99
N PHE A 99 -5.98 -5.13 -17.14
CA PHE A 99 -5.05 -4.47 -16.22
C PHE A 99 -4.36 -5.46 -15.28
N VAL A 100 -5.09 -6.42 -14.69
CA VAL A 100 -4.48 -7.46 -13.84
C VAL A 100 -3.51 -8.34 -14.63
N LEU A 101 -3.84 -8.67 -15.88
CA LEU A 101 -2.99 -9.45 -16.75
C LEU A 101 -1.71 -8.68 -17.11
N GLU A 102 -1.82 -7.40 -17.48
CA GLU A 102 -0.70 -6.51 -17.73
C GLU A 102 0.19 -6.39 -16.48
N LEU A 103 -0.42 -6.17 -15.32
CA LEU A 103 0.27 -6.15 -14.03
C LEU A 103 1.05 -7.45 -13.76
N ALA A 104 0.54 -8.60 -14.21
CA ALA A 104 1.17 -9.91 -14.03
C ALA A 104 2.24 -10.23 -15.07
N THR A 105 2.07 -9.79 -16.33
CA THR A 105 2.86 -10.24 -17.49
C THR A 105 3.81 -9.19 -18.04
N HIS A 106 3.67 -7.92 -17.66
CA HIS A 106 4.52 -6.84 -18.14
C HIS A 106 5.46 -6.34 -17.04
N GLU A 107 6.53 -5.69 -17.49
CA GLU A 107 7.44 -4.92 -16.64
C GLU A 107 6.88 -3.50 -16.37
N GLY A 108 7.64 -2.70 -15.62
CA GLY A 108 7.30 -1.30 -15.37
C GLY A 108 6.20 -1.12 -14.34
N LEU A 109 5.96 0.13 -13.96
CA LEU A 109 4.92 0.48 -13.00
C LEU A 109 3.56 0.21 -13.63
N TYR A 110 2.69 -0.51 -12.93
CA TYR A 110 1.32 -0.83 -13.36
C TYR A 110 1.21 -1.63 -14.67
N GLY A 111 2.28 -2.28 -15.12
CA GLY A 111 2.27 -3.09 -16.35
C GLY A 111 2.50 -2.29 -17.64
N ASN A 112 2.86 -1.01 -17.54
CA ASN A 112 3.09 -0.13 -18.71
C ASN A 112 4.43 -0.40 -19.45
N GLY A 113 5.20 -1.40 -19.04
CA GLY A 113 6.49 -1.76 -19.64
C GLY A 113 6.37 -2.75 -20.81
N ARG A 114 7.50 -3.37 -21.17
CA ARG A 114 7.51 -4.45 -22.16
C ARG A 114 6.91 -5.73 -21.56
N GLU A 115 6.37 -6.60 -22.41
CA GLU A 115 6.02 -7.97 -22.03
C GLU A 115 7.23 -8.69 -21.43
N GLY A 116 7.07 -9.26 -20.24
CA GLY A 116 8.14 -9.93 -19.52
C GLY A 116 7.96 -9.94 -18.00
N PHE A 117 8.64 -10.89 -17.35
CA PHE A 117 8.78 -10.91 -15.91
C PHE A 117 9.95 -10.02 -15.48
N THR A 118 9.77 -9.33 -14.35
CA THR A 118 10.84 -8.55 -13.72
C THR A 118 12.06 -9.42 -13.43
N SER A 119 13.25 -8.93 -13.79
CA SER A 119 14.51 -9.67 -13.57
C SER A 119 14.80 -9.91 -12.07
N PRO A 120 15.42 -11.03 -11.69
CA PRO A 120 15.83 -11.28 -10.31
C PRO A 120 16.71 -10.16 -9.72
N GLN A 121 17.55 -9.53 -10.54
CA GLN A 121 18.39 -8.41 -10.13
C GLN A 121 17.54 -7.19 -9.73
N ARG A 122 16.48 -6.88 -10.49
CA ARG A 122 15.54 -5.79 -10.15
C ARG A 122 14.75 -6.10 -8.90
N TYR A 123 14.33 -7.35 -8.69
CA TYR A 123 13.73 -7.81 -7.44
C TYR A 123 14.63 -7.57 -6.22
N LEU A 124 15.89 -8.00 -6.30
CA LEU A 124 16.86 -7.82 -5.23
C LEU A 124 17.21 -6.35 -5.00
N GLY A 125 17.33 -5.57 -6.08
CA GLY A 125 17.53 -4.12 -6.01
C GLY A 125 16.38 -3.43 -5.27
N ASN A 126 15.13 -3.73 -5.64
CA ASN A 126 13.95 -3.21 -4.96
C ASN A 126 13.91 -3.66 -3.49
N LEU A 127 14.23 -4.92 -3.20
CA LEU A 127 14.29 -5.43 -1.82
C LEU A 127 15.29 -4.65 -0.97
N PHE A 128 16.47 -4.36 -1.52
CA PHE A 128 17.51 -3.58 -0.83
C PHE A 128 17.13 -2.11 -0.64
N ILE A 129 16.49 -1.50 -1.64
CA ILE A 129 15.97 -0.12 -1.54
C ILE A 129 14.93 -0.06 -0.40
N TYR A 130 13.94 -0.96 -0.41
CA TYR A 130 12.88 -0.92 0.60
C TYR A 130 13.31 -1.38 2.00
N SER A 131 14.32 -2.25 2.11
CA SER A 131 14.88 -2.57 3.43
C SER A 131 15.60 -1.38 4.07
N LYS A 132 16.11 -0.44 3.26
CA LYS A 132 16.65 0.84 3.75
C LYS A 132 15.57 1.87 4.08
N ILE A 133 14.49 1.92 3.29
CA ILE A 133 13.38 2.86 3.52
C ILE A 133 12.54 2.43 4.73
N LEU A 134 12.31 1.11 4.91
CA LEU A 134 11.44 0.53 5.93
C LEU A 134 12.19 -0.48 6.83
N PRO A 135 13.34 -0.11 7.45
CA PRO A 135 14.21 -1.06 8.12
C PRO A 135 13.53 -1.78 9.28
N TYR A 136 12.73 -1.06 10.07
CA TYR A 136 12.04 -1.62 11.22
C TYR A 136 10.98 -2.66 10.85
N LEU A 137 10.25 -2.46 9.74
CA LEU A 137 9.26 -3.42 9.25
C LEU A 137 9.94 -4.72 8.82
N PHE A 138 10.98 -4.62 7.99
CA PHE A 138 11.72 -5.77 7.52
C PHE A 138 12.37 -6.54 8.67
N LEU A 139 13.05 -5.84 9.59
CA LEU A 139 13.67 -6.45 10.75
C LEU A 139 12.64 -7.17 11.62
N THR A 140 11.49 -6.52 11.90
CA THR A 140 10.44 -7.10 12.74
C THR A 140 9.84 -8.35 12.11
N ILE A 141 9.48 -8.31 10.82
CA ILE A 141 8.93 -9.46 10.10
C ILE A 141 9.97 -10.60 10.05
N LEU A 142 11.24 -10.29 9.77
CA LEU A 142 12.31 -11.28 9.73
C LEU A 142 12.52 -11.95 11.09
N CYS A 143 12.61 -11.17 12.18
CA CYS A 143 12.74 -11.69 13.54
C CYS A 143 11.56 -12.58 13.93
N LEU A 144 10.33 -12.17 13.58
CA LEU A 144 9.12 -12.95 13.86
C LEU A 144 9.11 -14.27 13.08
N ILE A 145 9.45 -14.24 11.79
CA ILE A 145 9.53 -15.44 10.94
C ILE A 145 10.60 -16.40 11.50
N ILE A 146 11.80 -15.92 11.83
CA ILE A 146 12.89 -16.74 12.40
C ILE A 146 12.46 -17.35 13.74
N ALA A 147 11.90 -16.54 14.65
CA ALA A 147 11.46 -17.01 15.95
C ALA A 147 10.36 -18.08 15.84
N LEU A 148 9.34 -17.85 15.01
CA LEU A 148 8.28 -18.81 14.78
C LEU A 148 8.80 -20.08 14.09
N HIS A 149 9.67 -19.95 13.09
CA HIS A 149 10.29 -21.08 12.42
C HIS A 149 11.08 -21.94 13.41
N PHE A 150 11.91 -21.32 14.25
CA PHE A 150 12.67 -21.99 15.30
C PHE A 150 11.75 -22.73 16.29
N LEU A 151 10.70 -22.08 16.80
CA LEU A 151 9.80 -22.69 17.78
C LEU A 151 8.95 -23.83 17.18
N ILE A 152 8.49 -23.69 15.94
CA ILE A 152 7.59 -24.65 15.29
C ILE A 152 8.36 -25.86 14.77
N PHE A 153 9.47 -25.65 14.07
CA PHE A 153 10.15 -26.68 13.31
C PHE A 153 11.39 -27.22 14.02
N ILE A 154 12.19 -26.36 14.64
CA ILE A 154 13.47 -26.78 15.26
C ILE A 154 13.24 -27.34 16.66
N LYS A 155 12.53 -26.59 17.52
CA LYS A 155 12.26 -27.01 18.90
C LYS A 155 11.23 -28.15 18.99
N ASN A 156 10.54 -28.42 17.88
CA ASN A 156 9.52 -29.45 17.73
C ASN A 156 8.47 -29.42 18.87
N TRP A 157 8.04 -28.22 19.24
CA TRP A 157 7.00 -28.05 20.27
C TRP A 157 5.68 -28.67 19.82
N LYS A 158 4.96 -29.27 20.78
CA LYS A 158 3.64 -29.87 20.55
C LYS A 158 2.61 -28.76 20.35
N ILE A 159 2.56 -28.22 19.14
CA ILE A 159 1.69 -27.11 18.74
C ILE A 159 0.44 -27.67 18.05
N ASN A 160 -0.71 -27.05 18.32
CA ASN A 160 -1.97 -27.37 17.68
C ASN A 160 -1.82 -27.33 16.12
N PRO A 161 -2.30 -28.35 15.39
CA PRO A 161 -2.26 -28.40 13.93
C PRO A 161 -2.72 -27.13 13.22
N GLY A 162 -3.82 -26.53 13.68
CA GLY A 162 -4.37 -25.31 13.08
C GLY A 162 -3.50 -24.08 13.28
N ILE A 163 -2.72 -24.02 14.36
CA ILE A 163 -1.75 -22.93 14.56
C ILE A 163 -0.56 -23.09 13.62
N LYS A 164 -0.05 -24.33 13.45
CA LYS A 164 1.01 -24.62 12.47
C LYS A 164 0.54 -24.27 11.05
N ALA A 165 -0.67 -24.67 10.71
CA ALA A 165 -1.29 -24.41 9.42
C ALA A 165 -1.52 -22.91 9.17
N PHE A 166 -2.06 -22.19 10.15
CA PHE A 166 -2.26 -20.75 10.07
C PHE A 166 -0.94 -20.00 9.88
N THR A 167 0.10 -20.38 10.63
CA THR A 167 1.44 -19.79 10.50
C THR A 167 2.01 -20.02 9.11
N LEU A 168 1.88 -21.24 8.57
CA LEU A 168 2.32 -21.57 7.21
C LEU A 168 1.61 -20.69 6.16
N GLY A 169 0.29 -20.55 6.27
CA GLY A 169 -0.47 -19.70 5.34
C GLY A 169 -0.08 -18.22 5.41
N ILE A 170 0.17 -17.67 6.61
CA ILE A 170 0.70 -16.29 6.74
C ILE A 170 2.09 -16.18 6.12
N PHE A 171 2.99 -17.16 6.30
CA PHE A 171 4.32 -17.10 5.67
C PHE A 171 4.24 -17.08 4.15
N ILE A 172 3.42 -17.95 3.56
CA ILE A 172 3.19 -17.96 2.11
C ILE A 172 2.54 -16.65 1.65
N GLN A 173 1.58 -16.14 2.40
CA GLN A 173 0.92 -14.86 2.11
C GLN A 173 1.90 -13.68 2.13
N ILE A 174 2.74 -13.57 3.16
CA ILE A 174 3.79 -12.53 3.25
C ILE A 174 4.77 -12.66 2.09
N PHE A 175 5.23 -13.89 1.79
CA PHE A 175 6.15 -14.12 0.70
C PHE A 175 5.57 -13.64 -0.64
N ILE A 176 4.35 -14.05 -0.98
CA ILE A 176 3.69 -13.65 -2.23
C ILE A 176 3.41 -12.14 -2.25
N ALA A 177 2.94 -11.56 -1.14
CA ALA A 177 2.68 -10.13 -1.06
C ALA A 177 3.97 -9.32 -1.24
N VAL A 178 5.07 -9.70 -0.59
CA VAL A 178 6.38 -9.08 -0.83
C VAL A 178 6.81 -9.25 -2.28
N SER A 179 6.66 -10.43 -2.89
CA SER A 179 6.99 -10.62 -4.31
C SER A 179 6.16 -9.73 -5.25
N ILE A 180 4.87 -9.50 -4.97
CA ILE A 180 4.05 -8.59 -5.78
C ILE A 180 4.51 -7.15 -5.59
N ILE A 181 4.76 -6.73 -4.35
CA ILE A 181 5.21 -5.37 -4.03
C ILE A 181 6.58 -5.09 -4.63
N LEU A 182 7.51 -6.04 -4.59
CA LEU A 182 8.82 -5.87 -5.20
C LEU A 182 8.75 -5.85 -6.73
N LYS A 183 7.72 -6.45 -7.34
CA LYS A 183 7.44 -6.29 -8.77
C LYS A 183 6.99 -4.88 -9.10
N HIS A 184 6.05 -4.36 -8.29
CA HIS A 184 5.42 -3.05 -8.45
C HIS A 184 5.77 -2.16 -7.24
N PRO A 185 7.02 -1.67 -7.20
CA PRO A 185 7.61 -1.05 -6.02
C PRO A 185 6.85 0.23 -5.63
N MET A 186 6.12 0.17 -4.52
CA MET A 186 5.57 1.36 -3.87
C MET A 186 5.51 1.15 -2.35
N GLN A 187 5.98 2.16 -1.60
CA GLN A 187 6.07 2.08 -0.13
C GLN A 187 4.71 1.82 0.52
N ILE A 188 3.63 2.40 -0.02
CA ILE A 188 2.28 2.28 0.55
C ILE A 188 1.77 0.84 0.60
N TYR A 189 2.21 -0.02 -0.31
CA TYR A 189 1.76 -1.41 -0.36
C TYR A 189 2.31 -2.26 0.80
N PHE A 190 3.42 -1.85 1.43
CA PHE A 190 3.95 -2.50 2.62
C PHE A 190 3.05 -2.38 3.85
N LEU A 191 2.04 -1.49 3.81
CA LEU A 191 1.01 -1.44 4.85
C LEU A 191 0.29 -2.79 5.01
N SER A 192 0.12 -3.53 3.92
CA SER A 192 -0.47 -4.88 3.95
C SER A 192 0.39 -5.87 4.76
N ILE A 193 1.72 -5.80 4.62
CA ILE A 193 2.69 -6.61 5.38
C ILE A 193 2.69 -6.19 6.86
N ALA A 194 2.72 -4.87 7.12
CA ALA A 194 2.65 -4.33 8.47
C ALA A 194 1.39 -4.79 9.21
N ALA A 195 0.25 -4.89 8.51
CA ALA A 195 -1.01 -5.37 9.07
C ALA A 195 -1.00 -6.86 9.46
N MET A 196 -0.04 -7.65 8.96
CA MET A 196 0.14 -9.07 9.32
C MET A 196 1.04 -9.27 10.55
N ALA A 197 1.90 -8.29 10.88
CA ALA A 197 2.85 -8.38 11.99
C ALA A 197 2.18 -8.61 13.36
N PRO A 198 1.06 -7.93 13.71
CA PRO A 198 0.37 -8.20 14.98
C PRO A 198 -0.10 -9.65 15.11
N MET A 199 -0.51 -10.29 14.01
CA MET A 199 -0.95 -11.67 14.01
C MET A 199 0.21 -12.65 14.20
N LEU A 200 1.35 -12.42 13.53
CA LEU A 200 2.57 -13.20 13.78
C LEU A 200 3.00 -13.11 15.25
N PHE A 201 2.94 -11.89 15.81
CA PHE A 201 3.27 -11.65 17.21
C PHE A 201 2.30 -12.36 18.17
N ALA A 202 0.99 -12.33 17.88
CA ALA A 202 -0.02 -13.05 18.67
C ALA A 202 0.20 -14.58 18.64
N ILE A 203 0.57 -15.15 17.48
CA ILE A 203 0.93 -16.56 17.36
C ILE A 203 2.18 -16.87 18.21
N LEU A 204 3.20 -16.02 18.14
CA LEU A 204 4.44 -16.19 18.89
C LEU A 204 4.17 -16.23 20.40
N ILE A 205 3.43 -15.25 20.93
CA ILE A 205 3.02 -15.23 22.34
C ILE A 205 2.24 -16.49 22.69
N HIS A 206 1.27 -16.88 21.86
CA HIS A 206 0.44 -18.04 22.15
C HIS A 206 1.25 -19.34 22.23
N ILE A 207 2.23 -19.52 21.33
CA ILE A 207 3.12 -20.68 21.32
C ILE A 207 4.01 -20.69 22.58
N ILE A 208 4.56 -19.53 22.96
CA ILE A 208 5.39 -19.36 24.16
C ILE A 208 4.57 -19.66 25.43
N ASP A 209 3.35 -19.13 25.53
CA ASP A 209 2.50 -19.31 26.70
C ASP A 209 2.14 -20.79 26.92
N LYS A 210 1.64 -21.46 25.87
CA LYS A 210 1.27 -22.89 25.90
C LYS A 210 2.41 -23.84 26.25
N ASN A 211 3.66 -23.49 25.91
CA ASN A 211 4.84 -24.34 26.14
C ASN A 211 5.74 -23.79 27.26
N GLY A 212 5.34 -22.68 27.88
CA GLY A 212 6.16 -21.94 28.83
C GLY A 212 6.43 -22.73 30.10
N ASP A 213 5.55 -23.63 30.52
CA ASP A 213 5.74 -24.42 31.75
C ASP A 213 6.96 -25.35 31.67
N LYS A 214 7.30 -25.87 30.47
CA LYS A 214 8.55 -26.62 30.25
C LYS A 214 9.80 -25.73 30.32
N VAL A 215 9.66 -24.46 29.98
CA VAL A 215 10.75 -23.48 30.07
C VAL A 215 10.90 -23.03 31.52
N LYS A 216 9.78 -22.79 32.22
CA LYS A 216 9.75 -22.47 33.64
C LYS A 216 10.40 -23.57 34.46
N GLU A 217 10.06 -24.85 34.26
CA GLU A 217 10.63 -25.99 35.00
C GLU A 217 12.17 -25.99 34.99
N LYS A 218 12.79 -25.52 33.89
CA LYS A 218 14.25 -25.41 33.76
C LYS A 218 14.86 -24.16 34.41
N PHE A 219 14.04 -23.16 34.74
CA PHE A 219 14.42 -21.85 35.28
C PHE A 219 13.81 -21.52 36.65
N ILE A 220 13.10 -22.46 37.31
CA ILE A 220 12.48 -22.18 38.62
C ILE A 220 13.56 -21.97 39.69
N ILE A 221 13.76 -20.70 40.04
CA ILE A 221 14.16 -20.26 41.37
C ILE A 221 12.93 -20.46 42.28
N ASN A 222 13.09 -21.30 43.29
CA ASN A 222 12.05 -21.85 44.16
C ASN A 222 11.32 -20.76 44.98
N THR A 223 10.32 -20.08 44.39
CA THR A 223 9.50 -19.06 45.05
C THR A 223 8.10 -19.60 45.30
N LYS A 224 7.82 -19.97 46.55
CA LYS A 224 6.78 -20.94 46.91
C LYS A 224 5.35 -20.39 47.02
N ASN A 225 5.10 -19.08 46.97
CA ASN A 225 3.83 -18.57 47.53
C ASN A 225 3.05 -17.47 46.79
N ASN A 226 3.38 -17.07 45.57
CA ASN A 226 2.47 -16.27 44.71
C ASN A 226 3.07 -16.12 43.31
N SER A 227 3.06 -17.18 42.51
CA SER A 227 3.57 -17.10 41.15
C SER A 227 2.52 -16.48 40.23
N ILE A 228 2.46 -15.14 40.22
CA ILE A 228 2.17 -14.44 38.96
C ILE A 228 3.20 -15.01 37.98
N GLY A 229 2.77 -15.95 37.14
CA GLY A 229 3.69 -16.74 36.33
C GLY A 229 4.52 -15.78 35.49
N LEU A 230 5.84 -15.96 35.42
CA LEU A 230 6.75 -15.12 34.63
C LEU A 230 6.21 -14.81 33.22
N ASN A 231 5.44 -15.71 32.62
CA ASN A 231 4.75 -15.51 31.35
C ASN A 231 3.79 -14.30 31.35
N GLN A 232 2.99 -14.11 32.40
CA GLN A 232 2.05 -12.98 32.50
C GLN A 232 2.81 -11.66 32.61
N ILE A 233 3.87 -11.60 33.41
CA ILE A 233 4.72 -10.42 33.52
C ILE A 233 5.38 -10.14 32.15
N SER A 234 5.93 -11.15 31.48
CA SER A 234 6.52 -10.98 30.14
C SER A 234 5.51 -10.48 29.11
N ILE A 235 4.29 -11.02 29.07
CA ILE A 235 3.25 -10.58 28.13
C ILE A 235 2.84 -9.13 28.41
N ILE A 236 2.61 -8.80 29.69
CA ILE A 236 2.27 -7.44 30.11
C ILE A 236 3.41 -6.47 29.77
N SER A 237 4.65 -6.83 30.09
CA SER A 237 5.84 -6.03 29.75
C SER A 237 5.96 -5.81 28.26
N ILE A 238 5.79 -6.85 27.42
CA ILE A 238 5.86 -6.66 25.97
C ILE A 238 4.72 -5.77 25.48
N PHE A 239 3.50 -5.94 26.00
CA PHE A 239 2.38 -5.06 25.66
C PHE A 239 2.69 -3.59 26.00
N PHE A 240 3.20 -3.29 27.19
CA PHE A 240 3.59 -1.94 27.57
C PHE A 240 4.74 -1.41 26.71
N ILE A 241 5.77 -2.22 26.42
CA ILE A 241 6.85 -1.85 25.49
C ILE A 241 6.28 -1.53 24.12
N MET A 242 5.36 -2.33 23.58
CA MET A 242 4.70 -2.08 22.30
C MET A 242 3.90 -0.78 22.32
N MET A 243 3.17 -0.49 23.40
CA MET A 243 2.43 0.77 23.54
C MET A 243 3.36 1.98 23.60
N ILE A 244 4.50 1.88 24.30
CA ILE A 244 5.52 2.94 24.34
C ILE A 244 6.14 3.13 22.94
N LEU A 245 6.56 2.06 22.29
CA LEU A 245 7.13 2.13 20.94
C LEU A 245 6.11 2.65 19.91
N PHE A 246 4.84 2.31 20.05
CA PHE A 246 3.76 2.88 19.26
C PHE A 246 3.63 4.39 19.51
N GLY A 247 3.62 4.82 20.77
CA GLY A 247 3.57 6.24 21.13
C GLY A 247 4.74 7.05 20.54
N ILE A 248 5.97 6.50 20.62
CA ILE A 248 7.16 7.11 20.01
C ILE A 248 6.99 7.20 18.49
N ASN A 249 6.65 6.10 17.82
CA ASN A 249 6.47 6.09 16.37
C ASN A 249 5.32 7.02 15.91
N PHE A 250 4.23 7.09 16.66
CA PHE A 250 3.12 7.98 16.40
C PHE A 250 3.57 9.45 16.51
N GLN A 251 4.32 9.80 17.56
CA GLN A 251 4.88 11.15 17.69
C GLN A 251 5.84 11.48 16.55
N THR A 252 6.73 10.56 16.17
CA THR A 252 7.62 10.75 15.01
C THR A 252 6.83 10.95 13.73
N ALA A 253 5.77 10.18 13.50
CA ALA A 253 4.90 10.33 12.33
C ALA A 253 4.18 11.69 12.33
N VAL A 254 3.68 12.16 13.47
CA VAL A 254 3.07 13.49 13.64
C VAL A 254 4.10 14.59 13.35
N ASN A 255 5.29 14.51 13.93
CA ASN A 255 6.35 15.50 13.69
C ASN A 255 6.76 15.55 12.21
N ASN A 256 6.93 14.38 11.56
CA ASN A 256 7.23 14.32 10.13
C ASN A 256 6.09 14.88 9.28
N HIS A 257 4.83 14.71 9.70
CA HIS A 257 3.69 15.31 9.03
C HIS A 257 3.70 16.84 9.17
N ILE A 258 3.97 17.38 10.36
CA ILE A 258 4.10 18.83 10.59
C ILE A 258 5.21 19.42 9.71
N LEU A 259 6.41 18.83 9.73
CA LEU A 259 7.53 19.27 8.88
C LEU A 259 7.17 19.21 7.39
N ARG A 260 6.41 18.21 6.96
CA ARG A 260 5.92 18.12 5.58
C ARG A 260 4.92 19.23 5.26
N MET A 261 4.03 19.57 6.19
CA MET A 261 3.07 20.67 6.01
C MET A 261 3.76 22.03 5.96
N GLU A 262 4.82 22.24 6.75
CA GLU A 262 5.67 23.43 6.68
C GLU A 262 6.33 23.56 5.30
N ARG A 263 6.95 22.49 4.79
CA ARG A 263 7.51 22.48 3.42
C ARG A 263 6.48 22.77 2.35
N ILE A 264 5.28 22.18 2.44
CA ILE A 264 4.19 22.47 1.50
C ILE A 264 3.81 23.96 1.54
N SER A 265 3.81 24.57 2.72
CA SER A 265 3.54 26.01 2.86
C SER A 265 4.66 26.86 2.23
N GLU A 266 5.92 26.45 2.37
CA GLU A 266 7.07 27.08 1.74
C GLU A 266 7.02 26.95 0.21
N ASP A 267 6.74 25.75 -0.31
CA ASP A 267 6.56 25.46 -1.73
C ASP A 267 5.46 26.35 -2.34
N LEU A 268 4.32 26.49 -1.65
CA LEU A 268 3.23 27.38 -2.07
C LEU A 268 3.64 28.85 -2.11
N SER A 269 4.36 29.32 -1.10
CA SER A 269 4.89 30.69 -1.06
C SER A 269 5.81 30.94 -2.24
N THR A 270 6.68 29.98 -2.53
CA THR A 270 7.62 30.02 -3.65
C THR A 270 6.91 29.99 -5.00
N ILE A 271 5.93 29.11 -5.21
CA ILE A 271 5.08 29.10 -6.41
C ILE A 271 4.39 30.47 -6.57
N ASN A 272 3.80 31.02 -5.52
CA ASN A 272 3.12 32.32 -5.59
C ASN A 272 4.07 33.48 -5.97
N ARG A 273 5.33 33.45 -5.48
CA ARG A 273 6.36 34.41 -5.89
C ARG A 273 6.71 34.25 -7.37
N THR A 274 6.94 33.01 -7.83
CA THR A 274 7.20 32.71 -9.25
C THR A 274 6.05 33.17 -10.15
N LEU A 275 4.80 32.91 -9.74
CA LEU A 275 3.62 33.37 -10.47
C LEU A 275 3.55 34.89 -10.53
N SER A 276 3.87 35.59 -9.43
CA SER A 276 3.87 37.04 -9.38
C SER A 276 4.92 37.64 -10.31
N ALA A 277 6.14 37.11 -10.30
CA ALA A 277 7.23 37.54 -11.19
C ALA A 277 6.90 37.29 -12.67
N TYR A 278 6.37 36.10 -12.98
CA TYR A 278 5.91 35.78 -14.33
C TYR A 278 4.77 36.73 -14.79
N SER A 279 3.84 37.03 -13.90
CA SER A 279 2.72 37.96 -14.15
C SER A 279 3.22 39.38 -14.47
N GLU A 280 4.16 39.90 -13.68
CA GLU A 280 4.76 41.22 -13.88
C GLU A 280 5.47 41.30 -15.23
N GLN A 281 6.28 40.30 -15.55
CA GLN A 281 7.00 40.23 -16.83
C GLN A 281 6.05 40.20 -18.03
N ARG A 282 4.95 39.45 -17.94
CA ARG A 282 3.91 39.39 -18.98
C ARG A 282 2.96 40.59 -18.99
N SER A 283 3.14 41.55 -18.08
CA SER A 283 2.18 42.66 -17.87
C SER A 283 0.72 42.17 -17.76
N THR A 284 0.55 40.98 -17.20
CA THR A 284 -0.73 40.30 -17.04
C THR A 284 -1.08 40.27 -15.55
N ARG A 285 -2.35 40.06 -15.20
CA ARG A 285 -2.73 39.88 -13.79
C ARG A 285 -2.61 38.40 -13.41
N PRO A 286 -2.24 38.04 -12.17
CA PRO A 286 -2.05 36.65 -11.78
C PRO A 286 -3.29 35.77 -12.02
N GLU A 287 -4.50 36.33 -11.87
CA GLU A 287 -5.75 35.60 -12.05
C GLU A 287 -6.04 35.27 -13.52
N LYS A 288 -5.30 35.82 -14.48
CA LYS A 288 -5.42 35.51 -15.91
C LYS A 288 -4.41 34.45 -16.38
N ILE A 289 -3.47 34.04 -15.53
CA ILE A 289 -2.47 33.02 -15.85
C ILE A 289 -3.15 31.65 -15.81
N ASN A 290 -3.07 30.92 -16.90
CA ASN A 290 -3.56 29.55 -17.01
C ASN A 290 -2.54 28.57 -16.43
N LEU A 291 -2.79 28.18 -15.18
CA LEU A 291 -1.97 27.31 -14.37
C LEU A 291 -2.43 25.85 -14.47
N LEU A 292 -1.50 24.99 -14.83
CA LEU A 292 -1.69 23.57 -15.00
C LEU A 292 -1.00 22.82 -13.87
N TRP A 293 -1.75 22.04 -13.09
CA TRP A 293 -1.23 21.35 -11.92
C TRP A 293 -1.08 19.84 -12.18
N THR A 294 0.03 19.26 -11.75
CA THR A 294 0.30 17.82 -11.88
C THR A 294 0.26 17.09 -10.54
N TYR A 295 0.45 15.76 -10.58
CA TYR A 295 0.56 14.91 -9.39
C TYR A 295 1.58 15.42 -8.38
N GLU A 296 1.28 15.14 -7.11
CA GLU A 296 2.10 15.47 -5.94
C GLU A 296 2.38 16.95 -5.68
N THR A 297 1.79 17.86 -6.45
CA THR A 297 1.76 19.29 -6.13
C THR A 297 0.61 19.62 -5.19
N TYR A 298 0.72 20.72 -4.45
CA TYR A 298 -0.35 21.16 -3.57
C TYR A 298 -1.14 22.29 -4.23
N SER A 299 -2.37 21.99 -4.63
CA SER A 299 -3.34 22.99 -5.06
C SER A 299 -4.75 22.53 -4.69
N PRO A 300 -5.54 23.36 -3.99
CA PRO A 300 -6.94 23.04 -3.71
C PRO A 300 -7.76 22.79 -4.97
N CYS A 301 -7.44 23.49 -6.07
CA CYS A 301 -8.11 23.33 -7.35
C CYS A 301 -7.70 22.05 -8.07
N TYR A 302 -6.41 21.71 -8.04
CA TYR A 302 -5.94 20.41 -8.51
C TYR A 302 -6.67 19.26 -7.81
N ALA A 303 -6.77 19.29 -6.48
CA ALA A 303 -7.42 18.22 -5.72
C ALA A 303 -8.90 18.04 -6.09
N ARG A 304 -9.61 19.14 -6.37
CA ARG A 304 -11.01 19.12 -6.81
C ARG A 304 -11.15 18.56 -8.23
N TRP A 305 -10.33 19.03 -9.17
CA TRP A 305 -10.33 18.52 -10.54
C TRP A 305 -9.96 17.04 -10.61
N TYR A 306 -8.94 16.64 -9.84
CA TYR A 306 -8.56 15.24 -9.72
C TYR A 306 -9.70 14.39 -9.15
N GLY A 307 -10.41 14.87 -8.12
CA GLY A 307 -11.60 14.19 -7.61
C GLY A 307 -12.74 14.10 -8.63
N ASN A 308 -12.90 15.13 -9.47
CA ASN A 308 -13.91 15.17 -10.52
C ASN A 308 -13.64 14.17 -11.65
N ASP A 309 -12.37 13.93 -11.99
CA ASP A 309 -11.95 12.87 -12.91
C ASP A 309 -12.54 11.51 -12.48
N TYR A 310 -12.42 11.16 -11.19
CA TYR A 310 -13.01 9.94 -10.63
C TYR A 310 -14.52 9.99 -10.39
N ALA A 311 -15.16 11.14 -10.59
CA ALA A 311 -16.60 11.32 -10.45
C ALA A 311 -17.30 11.40 -11.82
N ASP A 312 -16.71 10.80 -12.86
CA ASP A 312 -17.18 10.84 -14.24
C ASP A 312 -17.47 12.28 -14.71
N LEU A 313 -16.62 13.22 -14.31
CA LEU A 313 -16.68 14.64 -14.68
C LEU A 313 -17.98 15.36 -14.25
N ALA A 314 -18.68 14.84 -13.22
CA ALA A 314 -19.98 15.34 -12.76
C ALA A 314 -20.00 16.80 -12.29
N PHE A 315 -18.86 17.38 -11.92
CA PHE A 315 -18.72 18.73 -11.35
C PHE A 315 -17.92 19.69 -12.25
N THR A 316 -17.75 19.36 -13.53
CA THR A 316 -16.90 20.12 -14.46
C THR A 316 -17.30 21.59 -14.57
N THR A 317 -18.60 21.87 -14.67
CA THR A 317 -19.11 23.25 -14.83
C THR A 317 -18.89 24.09 -13.57
N GLU A 318 -19.15 23.53 -12.38
CA GLU A 318 -18.94 24.20 -11.10
C GLU A 318 -17.45 24.44 -10.82
N LEU A 319 -16.60 23.45 -11.15
CA LEU A 319 -15.16 23.58 -10.99
C LEU A 319 -14.56 24.59 -11.96
N ALA A 320 -15.03 24.69 -13.20
CA ALA A 320 -14.60 25.73 -14.12
C ALA A 320 -14.88 27.15 -13.59
N GLN A 321 -15.95 27.33 -12.81
CA GLN A 321 -16.27 28.61 -12.17
C GLN A 321 -15.41 28.88 -10.94
N ILE A 322 -15.21 27.89 -10.07
CA ILE A 322 -14.49 28.03 -8.80
C ILE A 322 -12.97 28.06 -9.01
N CYS A 323 -12.48 27.25 -9.94
CA CYS A 323 -11.07 27.00 -10.23
C CYS A 323 -10.68 27.53 -11.60
N LYS A 324 -11.14 28.75 -11.89
CA LYS A 324 -10.84 29.45 -13.13
C LYS A 324 -9.32 29.52 -13.31
N ASN A 325 -8.85 29.11 -14.49
CA ASN A 325 -7.44 29.12 -14.88
C ASN A 325 -6.52 28.24 -14.01
N ASN A 326 -7.07 27.33 -13.18
CA ASN A 326 -6.30 26.39 -12.36
C ASN A 326 -6.78 24.98 -12.66
N LEU A 327 -6.12 24.32 -13.61
CA LEU A 327 -6.57 23.08 -14.20
C LEU A 327 -5.69 21.89 -13.82
N HIS A 328 -6.22 20.69 -14.05
CA HIS A 328 -5.53 19.43 -13.81
C HIS A 328 -4.89 18.92 -15.11
N VAL A 329 -3.63 18.48 -15.02
CA VAL A 329 -2.96 17.72 -16.08
C VAL A 329 -2.82 16.28 -15.67
N ASN A 330 -3.35 15.39 -16.51
CA ASN A 330 -3.10 13.97 -16.38
C ASN A 330 -1.79 13.64 -17.10
N LEU A 331 -0.71 13.45 -16.33
CA LEU A 331 0.61 13.15 -16.88
C LEU A 331 0.71 11.80 -17.61
N TRP A 332 -0.26 10.90 -17.42
CA TRP A 332 -0.29 9.61 -18.09
C TRP A 332 -0.85 9.72 -19.51
N THR A 333 -1.93 10.47 -19.68
CA THR A 333 -2.54 10.71 -21.00
C THR A 333 -1.93 11.93 -21.70
N GLY A 334 -1.26 12.80 -20.94
CA GLY A 334 -0.78 14.09 -21.40
C GLY A 334 -1.90 15.07 -21.73
N GLN A 335 -3.11 14.88 -21.18
CA GLN A 335 -4.28 15.73 -21.44
C GLN A 335 -4.56 16.68 -20.27
N ILE A 336 -5.22 17.80 -20.58
CA ILE A 336 -5.66 18.81 -19.62
C ILE A 336 -7.17 18.65 -19.43
N LEU A 337 -7.62 18.65 -18.18
CA LEU A 337 -9.06 18.66 -17.87
C LEU A 337 -9.57 20.11 -17.80
N THR A 338 -10.38 20.50 -18.78
CA THR A 338 -10.99 21.83 -18.96
C THR A 338 -12.50 21.78 -18.68
N ASP A 339 -13.19 22.89 -18.91
CA ASP A 339 -14.65 22.98 -18.88
C ASP A 339 -15.34 22.20 -20.03
N ASN A 340 -14.62 21.93 -21.12
CA ASN A 340 -15.09 21.14 -22.26
C ASN A 340 -14.69 19.66 -22.20
N GLY A 341 -14.04 19.24 -21.12
CA GLY A 341 -13.53 17.88 -20.93
C GLY A 341 -12.02 17.79 -21.14
N TRP A 342 -11.55 16.70 -21.74
CA TRP A 342 -10.13 16.45 -21.95
C TRP A 342 -9.63 17.11 -23.23
N GLU A 343 -8.65 18.01 -23.12
CA GLU A 343 -8.02 18.71 -24.24
C GLU A 343 -6.52 18.42 -24.33
N SER A 344 -5.95 18.51 -25.53
CA SER A 344 -4.49 18.44 -25.70
C SER A 344 -3.80 19.71 -25.19
N PRO A 345 -2.60 19.63 -24.59
CA PRO A 345 -1.78 20.79 -24.27
C PRO A 345 -1.44 21.70 -25.46
N ASN A 346 -1.57 21.18 -26.69
CA ASN A 346 -1.37 21.97 -27.91
C ASN A 346 -2.63 22.71 -28.36
N GLU A 347 -3.80 22.29 -27.89
CA GLU A 347 -5.11 22.87 -28.24
C GLU A 347 -5.56 23.90 -27.20
N TYR A 348 -5.10 23.77 -25.96
CA TYR A 348 -5.40 24.68 -24.86
C TYR A 348 -4.29 25.73 -24.68
N VAL A 349 -4.66 26.99 -24.44
CA VAL A 349 -3.70 28.06 -24.14
C VAL A 349 -3.34 28.01 -22.65
N TRP A 350 -2.14 27.55 -22.33
CA TRP A 350 -1.63 27.52 -20.96
C TRP A 350 -0.38 28.40 -20.79
N ASP A 351 -0.09 28.77 -19.55
CA ASP A 351 1.04 29.64 -19.22
C ASP A 351 2.13 28.89 -18.44
N ILE A 352 1.74 28.09 -17.44
CA ILE A 352 2.67 27.44 -16.53
C ILE A 352 2.13 26.05 -16.18
N ILE A 353 2.98 25.03 -16.26
CA ILE A 353 2.74 23.71 -15.65
C ILE A 353 3.57 23.64 -14.36
N VAL A 354 2.92 23.40 -13.23
CA VAL A 354 3.56 23.19 -11.93
C VAL A 354 3.64 21.70 -11.66
N LEU A 355 4.85 21.22 -11.36
CA LEU A 355 5.13 19.82 -11.06
C LEU A 355 6.19 19.69 -9.97
N LYS A 356 6.35 18.48 -9.43
CA LYS A 356 7.56 18.17 -8.68
C LYS A 356 8.74 17.95 -9.62
N ALA A 357 9.92 18.48 -9.30
CA ALA A 357 11.13 18.33 -10.11
C ALA A 357 11.44 16.86 -10.42
N GLY A 358 11.30 15.99 -9.42
CA GLY A 358 11.55 14.55 -9.57
C GLY A 358 10.67 13.83 -10.61
N ILE A 359 9.51 14.38 -10.98
CA ILE A 359 8.59 13.78 -11.97
C ILE A 359 9.25 13.65 -13.35
N VAL A 360 10.14 14.59 -13.72
CA VAL A 360 10.82 14.56 -15.03
C VAL A 360 11.66 13.30 -15.21
N ASN A 361 12.22 12.77 -14.13
CA ASN A 361 12.98 11.51 -14.17
C ASN A 361 12.08 10.31 -14.49
N PHE A 362 10.80 10.38 -14.13
CA PHE A 362 9.82 9.31 -14.37
C PHE A 362 9.07 9.49 -15.69
N LEU A 363 8.82 10.73 -16.11
CA LEU A 363 8.07 11.08 -17.31
C LEU A 363 8.82 12.17 -18.11
N PRO A 364 9.90 11.81 -18.82
CA PRO A 364 10.71 12.78 -19.56
C PRO A 364 9.94 13.50 -20.66
N LYS A 365 8.87 12.88 -21.20
CA LYS A 365 7.99 13.47 -22.23
C LYS A 365 7.37 14.79 -21.81
N VAL A 366 7.24 15.05 -20.50
CA VAL A 366 6.69 16.32 -20.00
C VAL A 366 7.58 17.51 -20.41
N LEU A 367 8.87 17.27 -20.65
CA LEU A 367 9.81 18.28 -21.18
C LEU A 367 9.50 18.68 -22.63
N GLU A 368 8.75 17.88 -23.38
CA GLU A 368 8.36 18.22 -24.75
C GLU A 368 7.37 19.40 -24.78
N TYR A 369 6.72 19.72 -23.66
CA TYR A 369 5.76 20.82 -23.57
C TYR A 369 6.43 22.21 -23.44
N GLY A 370 7.69 22.30 -23.01
CA GLY A 370 8.30 23.61 -22.82
C GLY A 370 9.63 23.63 -22.07
N ASN A 371 10.02 24.83 -21.62
CA ASN A 371 11.25 25.06 -20.88
C ASN A 371 11.06 24.68 -19.41
N PHE A 372 11.83 23.71 -18.93
CA PHE A 372 11.82 23.27 -17.54
C PHE A 372 12.71 24.14 -16.66
N ILE A 373 12.17 24.57 -15.53
CA ILE A 373 12.83 25.47 -14.58
C ILE A 373 12.59 24.91 -13.17
N GLU A 374 13.67 24.54 -12.47
CA GLU A 374 13.61 24.20 -11.05
C GLU A 374 13.49 25.49 -10.22
N ILE A 375 12.65 25.47 -9.19
CA ILE A 375 12.35 26.68 -8.40
C ILE A 375 13.17 26.66 -7.10
N GLY A 376 14.33 27.30 -7.12
CA GLY A 376 15.23 27.41 -5.96
C GLY A 376 15.59 26.04 -5.37
N ASP A 377 15.73 25.98 -4.04
CA ASP A 377 16.04 24.74 -3.30
C ASP A 377 14.80 23.86 -3.00
N THR A 378 13.69 24.07 -3.71
CA THR A 378 12.45 23.31 -3.49
C THR A 378 12.38 22.04 -4.36
N ASP A 379 11.53 21.09 -3.98
CA ASP A 379 11.21 19.91 -4.81
C ASP A 379 10.25 20.26 -5.97
N ILE A 380 9.98 21.55 -6.22
CA ILE A 380 9.03 22.04 -7.23
C ILE A 380 9.77 22.56 -8.46
N ALA A 381 9.19 22.30 -9.62
CA ALA A 381 9.60 22.84 -10.88
C ALA A 381 8.40 23.38 -11.65
N VAL A 382 8.66 24.31 -12.57
CA VAL A 382 7.69 24.77 -13.55
C VAL A 382 8.15 24.46 -14.96
N ILE A 383 7.18 24.24 -15.85
CA ILE A 383 7.41 24.23 -17.28
C ILE A 383 6.63 25.40 -17.87
N VAL A 384 7.30 26.20 -18.67
CA VAL A 384 6.72 27.33 -19.40
C VAL A 384 6.78 27.09 -20.90
N PRO A 385 5.84 27.64 -21.70
CA PRO A 385 5.87 27.49 -23.15
C PRO A 385 7.23 27.87 -23.74
N PRO A 386 7.66 27.26 -24.87
CA PRO A 386 8.97 27.52 -25.47
C PRO A 386 9.25 29.00 -25.78
N ASN A 387 8.18 29.78 -26.05
CA ASN A 387 8.22 31.19 -26.36
C ASN A 387 8.03 32.10 -25.13
N ALA A 388 7.91 31.54 -23.93
CA ALA A 388 7.81 32.33 -22.72
C ALA A 388 9.14 33.01 -22.41
N PRO A 389 9.12 34.27 -21.93
CA PRO A 389 10.34 34.96 -21.57
C PRO A 389 10.93 34.28 -20.33
N LEU A 390 12.25 34.05 -20.31
CA LEU A 390 12.92 33.27 -19.26
C LEU A 390 13.53 34.14 -18.15
N ASP A 391 13.48 35.48 -18.28
CA ASP A 391 14.17 36.36 -17.34
C ASP A 391 13.54 36.36 -15.93
N PHE A 392 12.31 35.85 -15.75
CA PHE A 392 11.71 35.70 -14.42
C PHE A 392 12.43 34.65 -13.55
N VAL A 393 13.22 33.76 -14.17
CA VAL A 393 13.99 32.73 -13.45
C VAL A 393 15.04 33.35 -12.53
N HIS A 394 15.61 34.50 -12.90
CA HIS A 394 16.62 35.19 -12.10
C HIS A 394 16.09 35.86 -10.82
N TYR A 395 14.77 35.92 -10.63
CA TYR A 395 14.14 36.51 -9.44
C TYR A 395 13.75 35.47 -8.38
N ILE A 396 14.09 34.21 -8.60
CA ILE A 396 13.67 33.07 -7.77
C ILE A 396 14.77 32.69 -6.74
N ASP A 397 16.02 33.03 -7.02
CA ASP A 397 17.16 32.96 -6.09
C ASP A 397 17.21 34.18 -5.16
#